data_AF-A0A9P7YWN7-F1
#
_entry.id   AF-A0A9P7YWN7-F1
#
_cell.length_a   1.000
_cell.length_b   1.000
_cell.length_c   1.000
_cell.angle_alpha   90.00
_cell.angle_beta   90.00
_cell.angle_gamma   90.00
#
_symmetry.space_group_name_H-M   'P 1'
#
loop_
_entity.id
_entity.type
_entity.pdbx_description
1 polymer ?
#
loop_
_entity_poly.entity_id
_entity_poly.type
_entity_poly.pdbx_seq_one_letter_code
_entity_poly.pdbx_strand_id
1 'polypeptide(L)' 'MPSNSASSKPIQSSIGTQPKDRSISQTVKGAGFKDLTHMMHSYGLKRHVEADVQEAKAILEAFRQADQEDWEASQRK' A
#
# COMPACT_ATOMS: atom_id res chain seq x y z
N MET A 1 33.05 14.34 3.48
CA MET A 1 31.66 14.41 2.96
C MET A 1 31.00 13.07 3.21
N PRO A 2 29.92 12.97 4.01
CA PRO A 2 29.22 11.71 4.17
C PRO A 2 28.15 11.53 3.09
N SER A 3 28.24 10.35 2.45
CA SER A 3 27.35 9.82 1.43
C SER A 3 25.90 9.78 1.91
N ASN A 4 25.00 10.39 1.13
CA ASN A 4 23.57 10.38 1.36
C ASN A 4 23.01 9.03 0.87
N SER A 5 23.20 7.98 1.68
CA SER A 5 22.49 6.71 1.50
C SER A 5 21.03 6.97 1.84
N ALA A 6 20.21 7.19 0.82
CA ALA A 6 18.76 7.13 0.89
C ALA A 6 18.37 5.72 1.37
N SER A 7 18.37 5.55 2.68
CA SER A 7 17.82 4.38 3.36
C SER A 7 16.33 4.43 3.09
N SER A 8 15.88 3.68 2.08
CA SER A 8 14.49 3.31 1.88
C SER A 8 14.04 2.60 3.14
N LYS A 9 13.59 3.37 4.13
CA LYS A 9 13.01 2.85 5.35
C LYS A 9 11.85 1.96 4.88
N PRO A 10 11.86 0.64 5.16
CA PRO A 10 10.61 -0.11 5.07
C PRO A 10 9.64 0.65 5.96
N ILE A 11 8.50 1.04 5.40
CA ILE A 11 7.43 1.69 6.15
C ILE A 11 7.23 0.80 7.36
N GLN A 12 7.59 1.32 8.54
CA GLN A 12 7.47 0.60 9.80
C GLN A 12 6.01 0.21 9.90
N SER A 13 5.71 -1.04 9.52
CA SER A 13 4.57 -1.76 10.02
C SER A 13 4.69 -1.62 11.52
N SER A 14 3.78 -0.86 12.13
CA SER A 14 3.51 -0.95 13.55
C SER A 14 3.59 -2.43 13.93
N ILE A 15 4.50 -2.76 14.83
CA ILE A 15 5.09 -4.08 15.09
C ILE A 15 4.05 -5.19 15.48
N GLY A 16 2.75 -4.95 15.33
CA GLY A 16 1.71 -5.95 15.57
C GLY A 16 0.42 -5.82 14.75
N THR A 17 0.37 -5.04 13.66
CA THR A 17 -0.87 -4.89 12.87
C THR A 17 -0.79 -5.71 11.58
N GLN A 18 -1.63 -6.75 11.47
CA GLN A 18 -1.68 -7.59 10.27
C GLN A 18 -2.08 -6.74 9.05
N PRO A 19 -1.55 -7.02 7.85
CA PRO A 19 -1.91 -6.31 6.63
C PRO A 19 -3.42 -6.20 6.40
N LYS A 20 -4.17 -7.26 6.73
CA LYS A 20 -5.64 -7.27 6.66
C LYS A 20 -6.33 -6.21 7.53
N ASP A 21 -5.71 -5.78 8.63
CA ASP A 21 -6.24 -4.80 9.59
C ASP A 21 -5.82 -3.36 9.24
N ARG A 22 -5.03 -3.17 8.17
CA ARG A 22 -4.57 -1.85 7.75
C ARG A 22 -5.70 -1.06 7.10
N SER A 23 -5.75 0.24 7.43
CA SER A 23 -6.62 1.18 6.73
C SER A 23 -6.16 1.39 5.28
N ILE A 24 -7.08 1.77 4.40
CA ILE A 24 -6.78 2.10 2.99
C ILE A 24 -5.60 3.08 2.87
N SER A 25 -5.57 4.12 3.70
CA SER A 25 -4.49 5.11 3.71
C SER A 25 -3.12 4.48 4.04
N GLN A 26 -3.09 3.51 4.95
CA GLN A 26 -1.86 2.77 5.26
C GLN A 26 -1.45 1.85 4.11
N THR A 27 -2.37 1.13 3.48
CA THR A 27 -2.09 0.28 2.31
C THR A 27 -1.56 1.08 1.13
N VAL A 28 -2.19 2.21 0.81
CA VAL A 28 -1.75 3.15 -0.24
C VAL A 28 -0.33 3.62 0.01
N LYS A 29 -0.02 4.03 1.25
CA LYS A 29 1.33 4.46 1.63
C LYS A 29 2.33 3.31 1.55
N GLY A 30 1.94 2.13 2.03
CA GLY A 30 2.69 0.88 1.93
C GLY A 30 3.13 0.57 0.50
N ALA A 31 2.22 0.74 -0.46
CA ALA A 31 2.46 0.57 -1.89
C ALA A 31 3.25 1.73 -2.55
N GLY A 32 3.72 2.71 -1.78
CA GLY A 32 4.56 3.81 -2.28
C GLY A 32 3.80 5.03 -2.81
N PHE A 33 2.47 5.09 -2.64
CA PHE A 33 1.68 6.24 -3.05
C PHE A 33 1.47 7.25 -1.91
N LYS A 34 1.38 8.54 -2.26
CA LYS A 34 1.10 9.62 -1.28
C LYS A 34 -0.28 9.49 -0.62
N ASP A 35 -1.30 9.29 -1.44
CA ASP A 35 -2.71 9.14 -1.05
C ASP A 35 -3.50 8.38 -2.14
N LEU A 36 -4.74 8.01 -1.83
CA LEU A 36 -5.60 7.26 -2.75
C LEU A 36 -5.84 8.04 -4.05
N THR A 37 -5.89 9.36 -3.98
CA THR A 37 -6.12 10.21 -5.15
C THR A 37 -4.92 10.10 -6.10
N HIS A 38 -3.70 10.20 -5.57
CA HIS A 38 -2.46 10.01 -6.33
C HIS A 38 -2.36 8.62 -6.95
N MET A 39 -2.76 7.58 -6.20
CA MET A 39 -2.82 6.23 -6.74
C MET A 39 -3.84 6.14 -7.90
N MET A 40 -5.08 6.60 -7.71
CA MET A 40 -6.09 6.61 -8.76
C MET A 40 -5.60 7.37 -10.02
N HIS A 41 -5.02 8.55 -9.84
CA HIS A 41 -4.46 9.32 -10.95
C HIS A 41 -3.33 8.57 -11.69
N SER A 42 -2.49 7.81 -10.98
CA SER A 42 -1.41 7.03 -11.61
C SER A 42 -1.94 5.91 -12.51
N TYR A 43 -3.14 5.40 -12.24
CA TYR A 43 -3.85 4.41 -13.06
C TYR A 43 -4.85 5.05 -14.05
N GLY A 44 -4.91 6.39 -14.16
CA GLY A 44 -5.87 7.08 -15.01
C GLY A 44 -7.32 7.08 -14.50
N LEU A 45 -7.54 6.66 -13.26
CA LEU A 45 -8.85 6.51 -12.63
C LEU A 45 -9.38 7.83 -12.08
N LYS A 46 -10.69 8.08 -12.25
CA LYS A 46 -11.39 9.30 -11.81
C LYS A 46 -12.22 9.03 -10.57
N ARG A 47 -12.00 9.82 -9.50
CA ARG A 47 -12.75 9.67 -8.24
C ARG A 47 -14.26 9.88 -8.32
N HIS A 48 -14.75 10.57 -9.35
CA HIS A 48 -16.18 10.85 -9.54
C HIS A 48 -16.87 9.79 -10.42
N VAL A 49 -16.12 8.84 -10.98
CA VAL A 49 -16.66 7.72 -11.73
C VAL A 49 -16.72 6.52 -10.80
N GLU A 50 -17.91 5.98 -10.58
CA GLU A 50 -18.09 4.88 -9.62
C GLU A 50 -17.32 3.63 -10.04
N ALA A 51 -17.29 3.32 -11.34
CA ALA A 51 -16.53 2.19 -11.89
C ALA A 51 -15.03 2.32 -11.55
N ASP A 52 -14.45 3.50 -11.78
CA ASP A 52 -13.04 3.78 -11.48
C ASP A 52 -12.75 3.69 -9.98
N VAL A 53 -13.70 4.07 -9.12
CA VAL A 53 -13.58 3.90 -7.66
C VAL A 53 -13.62 2.43 -7.26
N GLN A 54 -14.45 1.60 -7.91
CA GLN A 54 -14.46 0.16 -7.68
C GLN A 54 -13.16 -0.49 -8.15
N GLU A 55 -12.62 -0.06 -9.29
CA GLU A 55 -11.31 -0.53 -9.79
C GLU A 55 -10.18 -0.15 -8.83
N ALA A 56 -10.15 1.08 -8.34
CA ALA A 56 -9.19 1.52 -7.34
C ALA A 56 -9.26 0.68 -6.05
N LYS A 57 -10.46 0.27 -5.62
CA LYS A 57 -10.64 -0.64 -4.48
C LYS A 57 -10.11 -2.05 -4.78
N ALA A 58 -10.31 -2.56 -5.99
CA ALA A 58 -9.78 -3.86 -6.39
C ALA A 58 -8.25 -3.88 -6.38
N ILE A 59 -7.62 -2.81 -6.88
CA ILE A 59 -6.15 -2.64 -6.85
C ILE A 59 -5.64 -2.62 -5.40
N LEU A 60 -6.32 -1.89 -4.51
CA LEU A 60 -5.96 -1.86 -3.09
C LEU A 60 -6.07 -3.22 -2.42
N GLU A 61 -7.12 -3.99 -2.76
CA GLU A 61 -7.30 -5.31 -2.20
C GLU A 61 -6.19 -6.26 -2.66
N ALA A 62 -5.75 -6.16 -3.92
CA ALA A 62 -4.60 -6.92 -4.41
C ALA A 62 -3.31 -6.58 -3.65
N PHE A 63 -3.03 -5.28 -3.37
CA PHE A 63 -1.90 -4.90 -2.52
C PHE A 63 -2.02 -5.46 -1.10
N ARG A 64 -3.22 -5.42 -0.52
CA ARG A 64 -3.45 -5.96 0.83
C ARG A 64 -3.22 -7.47 0.89
N GLN A 65 -3.62 -8.20 -0.14
CA GLN A 65 -3.40 -9.64 -0.25
C GLN A 65 -1.92 -9.96 -0.39
N ALA A 66 -1.20 -9.27 -1.28
CA ALA A 66 0.24 -9.45 -1.44
C ALA A 66 1.01 -9.17 -0.13
N ASP A 67 0.69 -8.07 0.56
CA ASP A 67 1.29 -7.76 1.87
C ASP A 67 0.97 -8.85 2.91
N GLN A 68 -0.26 -9.38 2.89
CA GLN A 68 -0.70 -10.45 3.80
C GLN A 68 0.08 -11.74 3.54
N GLU A 69 0.26 -12.14 2.29
CA GLU A 69 1.03 -13.32 1.90
C GLU A 69 2.50 -13.21 2.34
N ASP A 70 3.13 -12.05 2.14
CA ASP A 70 4.51 -11.80 2.56
C ASP A 70 4.67 -11.81 4.09
N TRP A 71 3.70 -11.24 4.80
CA TRP A 71 3.64 -11.28 6.26
C TRP A 71 3.52 -12.73 6.76
N GLU A 72 2.60 -13.52 6.21
CA GLU A 72 2.42 -14.93 6.58
C GLU A 72 3.65 -15.78 6.26
N ALA A 73 4.33 -15.53 5.13
CA ALA A 73 5.59 -16.18 4.78
C ALA A 73 6.70 -15.85 5.78
N SER A 74 6.75 -14.60 6.27
CA SER A 74 7.70 -14.15 7.27
C SER A 74 7.45 -14.75 8.66
N GLN A 75 6.19 -15.04 9.02
CA GLN A 75 5.83 -15.70 10.29
C GLN A 75 6.10 -17.21 10.32
N ARG A 76 6.29 -17.85 9.16
CA ARG A 76 6.58 -19.29 9.05
C ARG A 76 8.09 -19.63 9.11
N LYS A 77 8.96 -18.64 9.33
CA LYS A 77 10.40 -18.81 9.54
C LYS A 77 10.74 -18.83 11.02
#